data_AF-A0A804JEW3-F1
#
_entry.id   AF-A0A804JEW3-F1
#
_cell.length_a   1.000
_cell.length_b   1.000
_cell.length_c   1.000
_cell.angle_alpha   90.00
_cell.angle_beta   90.00
_cell.angle_gamma   90.00
#
_symmetry.space_group_name_H-M   'P 1'
#
loop_
_entity.id
_entity.type
_entity.pdbx_description
1 polymer ?
#
loop_
_entity_poly.entity_id
_entity_poly.type
_entity_poly.pdbx_seq_one_letter_code
_entity_poly.pdbx_strand_id
1 'polypeptide(L)'
;MVMSENTIRSIIGVIGNVISCGLFLSPLPTFVQIIKKGTVEQFSPVPYLATALNCMLWIFYGLPFVHPNSLLVITINGIGLTFESVYLTIFLIYSNTQGRLKVVKVLAAEIAFVVVVVVVVLLVAHTYERRTLIVGILCIIFGTCMYAAPLSVMVRPHFPRLRSIRKLRLW
;
A
#
# COMPACT_ATOMS: atom_id res chain seq x y z
N MET A 1 13.15 11.27 34.56
CA MET A 1 13.55 11.82 33.25
C MET A 1 12.43 11.48 32.27
N VAL A 2 11.58 12.46 31.94
CA VAL A 2 10.47 12.25 30.98
C VAL A 2 11.05 12.35 29.58
N MET A 3 10.82 11.34 28.74
CA MET A 3 11.25 11.36 27.34
C MET A 3 10.49 12.45 26.58
N SER A 4 11.17 13.23 25.74
CA SER A 4 10.52 14.25 24.92
C SER A 4 9.61 13.61 23.85
N GLU A 5 8.54 14.30 23.49
CA GLU A 5 7.57 13.82 22.49
C GLU A 5 8.21 13.48 21.15
N ASN A 6 9.21 14.26 20.74
CA ASN A 6 9.97 14.02 19.50
C ASN A 6 10.76 12.69 19.56
N THR A 7 11.33 12.36 20.71
CA THR A 7 12.04 11.09 20.92
C THR A 7 11.07 9.91 20.85
N ILE A 8 9.90 10.00 21.50
CA ILE A 8 8.87 8.96 21.45
C ILE A 8 8.38 8.74 20.02
N ARG A 9 8.05 9.83 19.29
CA ARG A 9 7.62 9.79 17.89
C ARG A 9 8.64 9.10 16.99
N SER A 10 9.93 9.38 17.22
CA SER A 10 11.02 8.81 16.43
C SER A 10 11.19 7.31 16.69
N ILE A 11 11.16 6.90 17.96
CA ILE A 11 11.27 5.48 18.34
C ILE A 11 10.11 4.67 17.76
N ILE A 12 8.87 5.14 17.95
CA ILE A 12 7.68 4.47 17.40
C ILE A 12 7.75 4.43 15.87
N GLY A 13 8.16 5.53 15.23
CA GLY A 13 8.29 5.60 13.79
C GLY A 13 9.32 4.61 13.23
N VAL A 14 10.47 4.44 13.88
CA VAL A 14 11.50 3.47 13.49
C VAL A 14 11.00 2.04 13.65
N ILE A 15 10.40 1.71 14.80
CA ILE A 15 9.81 0.38 15.03
C ILE A 15 8.74 0.07 13.98
N GLY A 16 7.85 1.03 13.71
CA GLY A 16 6.80 0.91 12.70
C GLY A 16 7.37 0.70 11.29
N ASN A 17 8.45 1.40 10.93
CA ASN A 17 9.15 1.22 9.65
C ASN A 17 9.70 -0.22 9.53
N VAL A 18 10.37 -0.74 10.57
CA VAL A 18 10.94 -2.10 10.55
C VAL A 18 9.84 -3.16 10.38
N ILE A 19 8.76 -3.07 11.16
CA ILE A 19 7.63 -4.02 11.06
C ILE A 19 6.99 -3.95 9.67
N SER A 20 6.77 -2.74 9.16
CA SER A 20 6.16 -2.52 7.85
C SER A 20 7.02 -3.05 6.70
N CYS A 21 8.35 -2.94 6.78
CA CYS A 21 9.25 -3.60 5.83
C CYS A 21 9.03 -5.12 5.81
N GLY A 22 8.85 -5.74 6.98
CA GLY A 22 8.50 -7.17 7.06
C GLY A 22 7.17 -7.49 6.38
N LEU A 23 6.15 -6.62 6.53
CA LEU A 23 4.86 -6.79 5.86
C LEU A 23 4.97 -6.66 4.34
N PHE A 24 5.74 -5.70 3.81
CA PHE A 24 5.99 -5.56 2.37
C PHE A 24 6.77 -6.73 1.78
N LEU A 25 7.58 -7.43 2.58
CA LEU A 25 8.26 -8.65 2.16
C LEU A 25 7.38 -9.90 2.19
N SER A 26 6.21 -9.84 2.85
CA SER A 26 5.33 -11.01 3.01
C SER A 26 4.88 -11.68 1.69
N PRO A 27 4.64 -10.95 0.57
CA PRO A 27 4.26 -11.57 -0.70
C PRO A 27 5.44 -12.20 -1.47
N LEU A 28 6.68 -12.03 -1.01
CA LEU A 28 7.87 -12.52 -1.72
C LEU A 28 7.80 -14.02 -2.05
N PRO A 29 7.40 -14.94 -1.15
CA PRO A 29 7.27 -16.36 -1.47
C PRO A 29 6.21 -16.65 -2.54
N THR A 30 5.23 -15.77 -2.69
CA THR A 30 4.18 -15.83 -3.70
C THR A 30 4.74 -15.47 -5.07
N PHE A 31 5.45 -14.36 -5.18
CA PHE A 31 6.09 -13.94 -6.43
C PHE A 31 7.21 -14.87 -6.87
N VAL A 32 7.96 -15.47 -5.95
CA VAL A 32 8.92 -16.54 -6.27
C VAL A 32 8.23 -17.74 -6.93
N GLN A 33 7.00 -18.08 -6.51
CA GLN A 33 6.23 -19.15 -7.17
C GLN A 33 5.75 -18.75 -8.56
N ILE A 34 5.32 -17.51 -8.75
CA ILE A 34 4.91 -16.97 -10.07
C ILE A 34 6.08 -17.09 -11.05
N ILE A 35 7.28 -16.65 -10.65
CA ILE A 35 8.49 -16.74 -11.47
C ILE A 35 8.83 -18.20 -11.82
N LYS A 36 8.84 -19.09 -10.82
CA LYS A 36 9.15 -20.51 -11.02
C LYS A 36 8.17 -21.22 -11.94
N LYS A 37 6.88 -20.84 -11.87
CA LYS A 37 5.82 -21.45 -12.70
C LYS A 37 5.66 -20.79 -14.07
N GLY A 38 6.20 -19.58 -14.24
CA GLY A 38 6.04 -18.81 -15.48
C GLY A 38 4.63 -18.27 -15.70
N THR A 39 3.76 -18.25 -14.69
CA THR A 39 2.37 -17.78 -14.81
C THR A 39 1.83 -17.28 -13.47
N VAL A 40 0.98 -16.24 -13.52
CA VAL A 40 0.27 -15.69 -12.35
C VAL A 40 -0.91 -16.56 -11.88
N GLU A 41 -1.23 -17.66 -12.57
CA GLU A 41 -2.31 -18.58 -12.20
C GLU A 41 -3.63 -17.89 -11.79
N GLN A 42 -3.99 -17.99 -10.49
CA GLN A 42 -5.19 -17.41 -9.87
C GLN A 42 -4.84 -16.26 -8.91
N PHE A 43 -3.59 -15.79 -8.90
CA PHE A 43 -3.18 -14.67 -8.08
C PHE A 43 -3.83 -13.38 -8.62
N SER A 44 -4.34 -12.55 -7.71
CA SER A 44 -5.01 -11.29 -8.05
C SER A 44 -4.04 -10.12 -7.90
N PRO A 45 -4.01 -9.16 -8.83
CA PRO A 45 -3.17 -7.97 -8.71
C PRO A 45 -3.77 -6.89 -7.78
N VAL A 46 -5.04 -7.07 -7.36
CA VAL A 46 -5.81 -6.06 -6.61
C VAL A 46 -5.15 -5.60 -5.30
N PRO A 47 -4.56 -6.48 -4.48
CA PRO A 47 -3.86 -6.05 -3.25
C PRO A 47 -2.72 -5.10 -3.54
N TYR A 48 -1.89 -5.44 -4.52
CA TYR A 48 -0.68 -4.71 -4.86
C TYR A 48 -1.03 -3.34 -5.45
N LEU A 49 -2.10 -3.26 -6.25
CA LEU A 49 -2.67 -2.00 -6.75
C LEU A 49 -3.20 -1.13 -5.59
N ALA A 50 -4.02 -1.71 -4.71
CA ALA A 50 -4.58 -0.99 -3.56
C ALA A 50 -3.49 -0.47 -2.62
N THR A 51 -2.45 -1.27 -2.36
CA THR A 51 -1.30 -0.88 -1.54
C THR A 51 -0.46 0.19 -2.24
N ALA A 52 -0.26 0.12 -3.56
CA ALA A 52 0.43 1.16 -4.32
C ALA A 52 -0.29 2.50 -4.24
N LEU A 53 -1.62 2.53 -4.43
CA LEU A 53 -2.43 3.73 -4.24
C LEU A 53 -2.30 4.29 -2.81
N ASN A 54 -2.38 3.41 -1.81
CA ASN A 54 -2.24 3.83 -0.41
C ASN A 54 -0.87 4.44 -0.13
N CYS A 55 0.21 3.81 -0.63
CA CYS A 55 1.56 4.34 -0.51
C CYS A 55 1.71 5.70 -1.19
N MET A 56 1.16 5.89 -2.39
CA MET A 56 1.20 7.19 -3.08
C MET A 56 0.50 8.29 -2.28
N LEU A 57 -0.66 8.01 -1.70
CA LEU A 57 -1.39 8.97 -0.86
C LEU A 57 -0.62 9.31 0.42
N TRP A 58 -0.02 8.33 1.10
CA TRP A 58 0.77 8.57 2.30
C TRP A 58 2.11 9.27 2.03
N ILE A 59 2.74 9.01 0.87
CA ILE A 59 3.90 9.79 0.42
C ILE A 59 3.47 11.25 0.27
N PHE A 60 2.38 11.52 -0.45
CA PHE A 60 1.87 12.88 -0.63
C PHE A 60 1.54 13.55 0.72
N TYR A 61 0.88 12.83 1.62
CA TYR A 61 0.61 13.29 2.99
C TYR A 61 1.88 13.72 3.71
N GLY A 62 2.93 12.88 3.68
CA GLY A 62 4.16 13.11 4.44
C GLY A 62 5.07 14.20 3.87
N LEU A 63 4.81 14.72 2.67
CA LEU A 63 5.61 15.79 2.07
C LEU A 63 5.60 17.04 2.96
N PRO A 64 6.74 17.75 3.07
CA PRO A 64 6.89 18.84 4.04
C PRO A 64 5.94 20.01 3.78
N PHE A 65 5.48 20.19 2.54
CA PHE A 65 4.51 21.21 2.15
C PHE A 65 3.03 20.81 2.43
N VAL A 66 2.79 19.57 2.87
CA VAL A 66 1.48 19.01 3.26
C VAL A 66 1.44 18.75 4.77
N HIS A 67 2.35 17.92 5.29
CA HIS A 67 2.46 17.60 6.71
C HIS A 67 3.95 17.64 7.17
N PRO A 68 4.40 18.75 7.78
CA PRO A 68 5.78 18.92 8.22
C PRO A 68 6.26 17.81 9.18
N ASN A 69 7.58 17.57 9.21
CA ASN A 69 8.25 16.64 10.14
C ASN A 69 7.78 15.17 10.06
N SER A 70 7.38 14.71 8.86
CA SER A 70 6.81 13.37 8.64
C SER A 70 7.66 12.46 7.75
N LEU A 71 8.98 12.63 7.80
CA LEU A 71 9.94 11.87 6.98
C LEU A 71 9.80 10.36 7.15
N LEU A 72 9.57 9.86 8.37
CA LEU A 72 9.41 8.43 8.63
C LEU A 72 8.17 7.81 7.95
N VAL A 73 7.17 8.63 7.62
CA VAL A 73 5.99 8.20 6.85
C VAL A 73 6.34 8.12 5.37
N ILE A 74 7.09 9.10 4.85
CA ILE A 74 7.58 9.09 3.46
C ILE A 74 8.49 7.87 3.23
N THR A 75 9.43 7.60 4.14
CA THR A 75 10.41 6.52 3.96
C THR A 75 9.73 5.17 3.83
N ILE A 76 8.81 4.83 4.73
CA ILE A 76 8.18 3.51 4.70
C ILE A 76 7.26 3.33 3.50
N ASN A 77 6.49 4.35 3.15
CA ASN A 77 5.60 4.28 1.99
C ASN A 77 6.38 4.34 0.67
N GLY A 78 7.53 5.02 0.62
CA GLY A 78 8.45 4.97 -0.53
C GLY A 78 9.07 3.59 -0.73
N ILE A 79 9.51 2.95 0.36
CA ILE A 79 9.96 1.55 0.34
C ILE A 79 8.83 0.63 -0.11
N GLY A 80 7.64 0.80 0.47
CA GLY A 80 6.43 0.05 0.10
C GLY A 80 6.11 0.18 -1.39
N LEU A 81 6.02 1.40 -1.91
CA LEU A 81 5.77 1.66 -3.33
C LEU A 81 6.83 1.02 -4.23
N THR A 82 8.09 0.98 -3.78
CA THR A 82 9.17 0.28 -4.51
C THR A 82 8.91 -1.22 -4.58
N PHE A 83 8.55 -1.86 -3.46
CA PHE A 83 8.17 -3.28 -3.45
C PHE A 83 6.94 -3.55 -4.31
N GLU A 84 5.88 -2.76 -4.18
CA GLU A 84 4.66 -2.92 -4.98
C GLU A 84 4.93 -2.75 -6.48
N SER A 85 5.82 -1.83 -6.85
CA SER A 85 6.24 -1.66 -8.25
C SER A 85 6.96 -2.90 -8.78
N VAL A 86 7.83 -3.52 -7.99
CA VAL A 86 8.50 -4.79 -8.36
C VAL A 86 7.46 -5.91 -8.52
N TYR A 87 6.55 -6.05 -7.57
CA TYR A 87 5.48 -7.07 -7.60
C TYR A 87 4.56 -6.91 -8.81
N LEU A 88 4.08 -5.69 -9.07
CA LEU A 88 3.24 -5.40 -10.23
C LEU A 88 4.00 -5.61 -11.55
N THR A 89 5.31 -5.31 -11.60
CA THR A 89 6.14 -5.59 -12.78
C THR A 89 6.24 -7.09 -13.05
N ILE A 90 6.52 -7.90 -12.02
CA ILE A 90 6.54 -9.35 -12.15
C ILE A 90 5.16 -9.86 -12.59
N PHE A 91 4.09 -9.34 -12.00
CA PHE A 91 2.72 -9.69 -12.39
C PHE A 91 2.47 -9.38 -13.87
N LEU A 92 2.88 -8.21 -14.35
CA LEU A 92 2.75 -7.83 -15.76
C LEU A 92 3.51 -8.78 -16.69
N ILE A 93 4.74 -9.16 -16.34
CA ILE A 93 5.56 -10.09 -17.14
C ILE A 93 4.85 -11.44 -17.30
N TYR A 94 4.36 -12.03 -16.21
CA TYR A 94 3.83 -13.40 -16.19
C TYR A 94 2.30 -13.50 -16.37
N SER A 95 1.59 -12.39 -16.54
CA SER A 95 0.13 -12.37 -16.77
C SER A 95 -0.22 -12.43 -18.26
N ASN A 96 -1.45 -12.87 -18.54
CA ASN A 96 -2.01 -12.83 -19.89
C ASN A 96 -2.42 -11.39 -20.28
N THR A 97 -2.81 -11.18 -21.54
CA THR A 97 -3.18 -9.85 -22.05
C THR A 97 -4.28 -9.17 -21.25
N GLN A 98 -5.28 -9.93 -20.77
CA GLN A 98 -6.38 -9.37 -19.98
C GLN A 98 -5.91 -8.90 -18.60
N GLY A 99 -5.10 -9.70 -17.90
CA GLY A 99 -4.54 -9.33 -16.61
C GLY A 99 -3.57 -8.14 -16.70
N ARG A 100 -2.74 -8.10 -17.75
CA ARG A 100 -1.88 -6.95 -18.07
C ARG A 100 -2.70 -5.68 -18.28
N LEU A 101 -3.73 -5.75 -19.12
CA LEU A 101 -4.59 -4.60 -19.42
C LEU A 101 -5.31 -4.10 -18.16
N LYS A 102 -5.76 -5.01 -17.28
CA LYS A 102 -6.36 -4.65 -16.01
C LYS A 102 -5.40 -3.87 -15.12
N VAL A 103 -4.18 -4.36 -14.93
CA VAL A 103 -3.15 -3.70 -14.09
C VAL A 103 -2.81 -2.31 -14.64
N VAL A 104 -2.54 -2.20 -15.94
CA VAL A 104 -2.19 -0.92 -16.58
C VAL A 104 -3.33 0.09 -16.46
N LYS A 105 -4.58 -0.33 -16.72
CA LYS A 105 -5.74 0.57 -16.61
C LYS A 105 -5.97 1.05 -15.18
N VAL A 106 -5.85 0.16 -14.20
CA VAL A 106 -6.04 0.54 -12.79
C VAL A 106 -4.90 1.44 -12.32
N LEU A 107 -3.64 1.13 -12.63
CA LEU A 107 -2.50 2.01 -12.30
C LEU A 107 -2.64 3.39 -12.93
N ALA A 108 -3.04 3.47 -14.20
CA ALA A 108 -3.27 4.75 -14.87
C ALA A 108 -4.38 5.55 -14.16
N ALA A 109 -5.47 4.90 -13.75
CA ALA A 109 -6.54 5.53 -13.00
C ALA A 109 -6.09 5.98 -11.60
N GLU A 110 -5.28 5.19 -10.90
CA GLU A 110 -4.73 5.52 -9.59
C GLU A 110 -3.79 6.73 -9.67
N ILE A 111 -2.88 6.76 -10.65
CA ILE A 111 -1.98 7.89 -10.87
C ILE A 111 -2.78 9.15 -11.22
N ALA A 112 -3.76 9.05 -12.13
CA ALA A 112 -4.63 10.17 -12.48
C ALA A 112 -5.40 10.68 -11.26
N PHE A 113 -5.95 9.78 -10.44
CA PHE A 113 -6.63 10.13 -9.21
C PHE A 113 -5.71 10.85 -8.22
N VAL A 114 -4.49 10.34 -7.98
CA VAL A 114 -3.51 10.99 -7.10
C VAL A 114 -3.14 12.37 -7.62
N VAL A 115 -2.90 12.53 -8.93
CA VAL A 115 -2.61 13.83 -9.54
C VAL A 115 -3.76 14.81 -9.32
N VAL A 116 -5.01 14.37 -9.52
CA VAL A 116 -6.20 15.20 -9.25
C VAL A 116 -6.25 15.61 -7.78
N VAL A 117 -6.05 14.69 -6.85
CA VAL A 117 -6.02 14.98 -5.40
C VAL A 117 -4.94 16.01 -5.09
N VAL A 118 -3.72 15.82 -5.59
CA VAL A 118 -2.60 16.74 -5.39
C VAL A 118 -2.94 18.14 -5.89
N VAL A 119 -3.40 18.26 -7.13
CA VAL A 119 -3.74 19.55 -7.75
C VAL A 119 -4.87 20.23 -6.97
N VAL A 120 -5.97 19.53 -6.69
CA VAL A 120 -7.12 20.10 -5.98
C VAL A 120 -6.73 20.55 -4.57
N VAL A 121 -5.98 19.73 -3.82
CA VAL A 121 -5.55 20.10 -2.47
C VAL A 121 -4.64 21.32 -2.49
N LEU A 122 -3.68 21.39 -3.41
CA LEU A 122 -2.76 22.53 -3.48
C LEU A 122 -3.45 23.83 -3.92
N LEU A 123 -4.48 23.74 -4.76
CA LEU A 123 -5.28 24.89 -5.21
C LEU A 123 -6.30 25.37 -4.17
N VAL A 124 -6.94 24.46 -3.43
CA VAL A 124 -8.04 24.79 -2.51
C VAL A 124 -7.57 25.01 -1.08
N ALA A 125 -6.53 24.31 -0.64
CA ALA A 125 -5.99 24.41 0.72
C ALA A 125 -4.66 25.17 0.71
N HIS A 126 -4.68 26.41 1.17
CA HIS A 126 -3.47 27.25 1.25
C HIS A 126 -2.70 27.12 2.57
N THR A 127 -3.29 26.50 3.60
CA THR A 127 -2.64 26.28 4.91
C THR A 127 -2.22 24.83 5.10
N TYR A 128 -1.13 24.62 5.84
CA TYR A 128 -0.64 23.29 6.22
C TYR A 128 -1.71 22.46 6.92
N GLU A 129 -2.43 23.05 7.87
CA GLU A 129 -3.47 22.36 8.64
C GLU A 129 -4.58 21.79 7.75
N ARG A 130 -5.07 22.59 6.78
CA ARG A 130 -6.11 22.13 5.85
C ARG A 130 -5.60 21.04 4.92
N ARG A 131 -4.37 21.17 4.39
CA ARG A 131 -3.75 20.15 3.54
C ARG A 131 -3.58 18.84 4.30
N THR A 132 -3.01 18.90 5.50
CA THR A 132 -2.86 17.76 6.42
C THR A 132 -4.21 17.09 6.66
N LEU A 133 -5.26 17.86 7.01
CA LEU A 133 -6.57 17.30 7.34
C LEU A 133 -7.21 16.59 6.13
N ILE A 134 -7.27 17.26 4.97
CA ILE A 134 -7.93 16.71 3.78
C ILE A 134 -7.21 15.45 3.30
N VAL A 135 -5.89 15.51 3.15
CA VAL A 135 -5.11 14.36 2.67
C VAL A 135 -5.11 13.23 3.71
N GLY A 136 -5.04 13.58 5.00
CA GLY A 136 -5.09 12.60 6.10
C GLY A 136 -6.40 11.82 6.14
N ILE A 137 -7.55 12.50 5.97
CA ILE A 137 -8.86 11.84 5.89
C ILE A 137 -8.89 10.84 4.72
N LEU A 138 -8.40 11.25 3.55
CA LEU A 138 -8.32 10.35 2.38
C LEU A 138 -7.43 9.13 2.70
N CYS A 139 -6.24 9.33 3.26
CA CYS A 139 -5.33 8.25 3.63
C CYS A 139 -5.99 7.26 4.61
N ILE A 140 -6.72 7.76 5.61
CA ILE A 140 -7.42 6.93 6.59
C ILE A 140 -8.55 6.14 5.93
N ILE A 141 -9.36 6.75 5.06
CA ILE A 141 -10.46 6.06 4.36
C ILE A 141 -9.90 4.91 3.52
N PHE A 142 -8.94 5.20 2.63
CA PHE A 142 -8.35 4.18 1.76
C PHE A 142 -7.61 3.10 2.56
N GLY A 143 -6.83 3.49 3.57
CA GLY A 143 -6.13 2.54 4.45
C GLY A 143 -7.11 1.64 5.21
N THR A 144 -8.25 2.19 5.67
CA THR A 144 -9.28 1.40 6.34
C THR A 144 -9.95 0.42 5.39
N CYS A 145 -10.25 0.84 4.15
CA CYS A 145 -10.83 -0.05 3.13
C CYS A 145 -9.94 -1.26 2.83
N MET A 146 -8.61 -1.13 2.92
CA MET A 146 -7.69 -2.26 2.72
C MET A 146 -7.89 -3.38 3.75
N TYR A 147 -8.38 -3.09 4.96
CA TYR A 147 -8.68 -4.10 5.97
C TYR A 147 -9.92 -4.95 5.64
N ALA A 148 -10.70 -4.60 4.62
CA ALA A 148 -11.78 -5.46 4.13
C ALA A 148 -11.25 -6.82 3.64
N ALA A 149 -10.05 -6.84 3.03
CA ALA A 149 -9.42 -8.06 2.54
C ALA A 149 -9.14 -9.09 3.67
N PRO A 150 -8.37 -8.76 4.73
CA PRO A 150 -8.16 -9.70 5.84
C PRO A 150 -9.46 -10.05 6.58
N LEU A 151 -10.39 -9.10 6.75
CA LEU A 151 -11.69 -9.38 7.37
C LEU A 151 -12.48 -10.43 6.58
N SER A 152 -12.45 -10.37 5.24
CA SER A 152 -13.11 -11.36 4.37
C SER A 152 -12.55 -12.79 4.50
N VAL A 153 -11.32 -12.92 5.02
CA VAL A 153 -10.69 -14.21 5.32
C VAL A 153 -11.13 -14.71 6.69
N MET A 154 -11.24 -13.82 7.68
CA MET A 154 -11.63 -14.14 9.06
C MET A 154 -13.11 -14.52 9.20
N VAL A 155 -14.00 -13.86 8.45
CA VAL A 155 -15.46 -14.06 8.53
C VAL A 155 -15.92 -15.33 7.80
N ARG A 156 -15.09 -15.95 6.95
CA ARG A 156 -15.45 -17.22 6.31
C ARG A 156 -15.56 -18.32 7.37
N PRO A 157 -16.74 -18.92 7.59
CA PRO A 157 -16.91 -19.96 8.59
C PRO A 157 -15.96 -21.13 8.29
N HIS A 158 -15.32 -21.60 9.35
CA HIS A 158 -14.31 -22.66 9.37
C HIS A 158 -14.90 -24.00 8.92
N PHE A 159 -15.16 -24.20 7.63
CA PHE A 159 -15.38 -25.54 7.09
C PHE A 159 -14.02 -26.24 6.94
N PRO A 160 -13.77 -27.36 7.64
CA PRO A 160 -12.48 -28.02 7.61
C PRO A 160 -12.29 -28.70 6.25
N ARG A 161 -11.51 -28.08 5.37
CA ARG A 161 -10.76 -28.79 4.33
C ARG A 161 -9.35 -28.24 4.30
N LEU A 162 -8.37 -29.14 4.40
CA LEU A 162 -6.91 -28.98 4.49
C LEU A 162 -6.23 -28.12 3.38
N ARG A 163 -6.95 -27.25 2.69
CA ARG A 163 -6.45 -26.28 1.69
C ARG A 163 -6.23 -24.87 2.24
N SER A 164 -6.57 -24.61 3.51
CA SER A 164 -6.58 -23.26 4.11
C SER A 164 -5.19 -22.58 4.15
N ILE A 165 -4.13 -23.32 4.47
CA ILE A 165 -2.77 -22.76 4.60
C ILE A 165 -2.21 -22.25 3.25
N ARG A 166 -2.64 -22.84 2.12
CA ARG A 166 -2.23 -22.36 0.78
C ARG A 166 -2.89 -21.04 0.38
N LYS A 167 -4.07 -20.69 0.91
CA LYS A 167 -4.81 -19.47 0.55
C LYS A 167 -4.36 -18.24 1.32
N LEU A 168 -3.78 -18.39 2.52
CA LEU A 168 -3.05 -17.30 3.17
C LEU A 168 -1.82 -16.86 2.34
N ARG A 169 -1.27 -17.78 1.55
CA ARG A 169 -0.13 -17.56 0.64
C ARG A 169 -0.53 -17.00 -0.73
N LEU A 170 -1.82 -16.73 -0.95
CA LEU A 170 -2.37 -16.19 -2.21
C LEU A 170 -2.63 -14.68 -2.16
N TRP A 171 -2.28 -14.05 -1.04
CA TRP A 171 -2.21 -12.60 -0.85
C TRP A 171 -0.75 -12.22 -0.56
#